data_AF-A0A432WD93-F1
#
_entry.id   AF-A0A432WD93-F1
#
_cell.length_a   1.000
_cell.length_b   1.000
_cell.length_c   1.000
_cell.angle_alpha   90.00
_cell.angle_beta   90.00
_cell.angle_gamma   90.00
#
_symmetry.space_group_name_H-M   'P 1'
#
loop_
_entity.id
_entity.type
_entity.pdbx_description
1 polymer ?
#
loop_
_entity_poly.entity_id
_entity_poly.type
_entity_poly.pdbx_seq_one_letter_code
_entity_poly.pdbx_strand_id
1 'polypeptide(L)'
;MQRRSLRYNGWPCIKKRCATSGHRSRPGYQPRSSMNKKRYVPDLRELQSLAERNYAAACGLLADEYQQGDVRQLTLGEGLNFSVTILTAAPYTTDIKVEQQSAAADYLKSSFVVRLYHDMQLAEMISSQGLERFAATYEQPNPQMHQRDEKRQINHFLADWLRLCFHRGHWHDVAISTSGTTFEFQVKR
;
A
#
# COMPACT_ATOMS: atom_id res chain seq x y z
N MET A 1 -25.22 57.28 32.99
CA MET A 1 -25.96 56.05 32.62
C MET A 1 -25.11 54.85 33.04
N GLN A 2 -25.28 54.35 34.27
CA GLN A 2 -26.12 53.20 34.63
C GLN A 2 -25.71 51.86 33.99
N ARG A 3 -25.20 50.96 34.86
CA ARG A 3 -25.63 49.54 35.06
C ARG A 3 -25.36 48.58 33.87
N ARG A 4 -24.93 47.31 34.01
CA ARG A 4 -25.03 46.25 35.03
C ARG A 4 -24.14 45.09 34.50
N SER A 5 -23.19 44.54 35.25
CA SER A 5 -23.37 43.28 36.00
C SER A 5 -24.47 42.35 35.45
N LEU A 6 -24.08 41.31 34.73
CA LEU A 6 -24.86 40.07 34.62
C LEU A 6 -24.04 38.91 35.18
N ARG A 7 -24.08 38.80 36.51
CA ARG A 7 -24.03 37.50 37.19
C ARG A 7 -25.23 36.70 36.70
N TYR A 8 -25.00 35.52 36.12
CA TYR A 8 -26.04 34.51 36.04
C TYR A 8 -25.94 33.63 37.29
N ASN A 9 -26.87 33.88 38.22
CA ASN A 9 -27.24 33.00 39.30
C ASN A 9 -28.61 32.40 38.98
N GLY A 10 -28.70 31.07 39.00
CA GLY A 10 -29.94 30.32 39.22
C GLY A 10 -29.98 29.01 38.44
N TRP A 11 -30.44 27.88 38.97
CA TRP A 11 -31.24 27.60 40.18
C TRP A 11 -31.04 26.10 40.59
N PRO A 12 -31.71 25.58 41.63
CA PRO A 12 -31.12 24.72 42.66
C PRO A 12 -31.21 23.22 42.37
N CYS A 13 -30.24 22.45 42.86
CA CYS A 13 -30.45 21.03 43.17
C CYS A 13 -30.21 20.77 44.65
N ILE A 14 -31.33 20.87 45.39
CA ILE A 14 -31.74 20.06 46.54
C ILE A 14 -30.59 19.30 47.22
N LYS A 15 -30.20 19.81 48.40
CA LYS A 15 -29.52 19.03 49.44
C LYS A 15 -30.44 17.87 49.85
N LYS A 16 -30.19 16.65 49.36
CA LYS A 16 -30.54 15.44 50.10
C LYS A 16 -29.34 15.01 50.91
N ARG A 17 -29.44 15.31 52.21
CA ARG A 17 -28.64 14.75 53.29
C ARG A 17 -29.07 13.28 53.44
N CYS A 18 -28.21 12.34 53.06
CA CYS A 18 -28.27 10.98 53.58
C CYS A 18 -26.98 10.75 54.38
N ALA A 19 -27.14 10.55 55.68
CA ALA A 19 -26.07 10.22 56.60
C ALA A 19 -25.86 8.70 56.64
N THR A 20 -24.60 8.33 56.90
CA THR A 20 -24.09 7.10 57.50
C THR A 20 -24.29 5.75 56.79
N SER A 21 -23.22 5.24 56.18
CA SER A 21 -22.41 4.10 56.68
C SER A 21 -21.73 3.35 55.52
N GLY A 22 -20.48 2.92 55.71
CA GLY A 22 -19.77 2.02 54.80
C GLY A 22 -18.55 2.64 54.09
N HIS A 23 -17.40 2.59 54.75
CA HIS A 23 -16.11 2.77 54.09
C HIS A 23 -15.69 1.48 53.38
N ARG A 24 -15.18 1.63 52.14
CA ARG A 24 -14.21 0.77 51.41
C ARG A 24 -14.72 -0.62 50.98
N SER A 25 -14.61 -1.07 49.74
CA SER A 25 -13.71 -0.71 48.63
C SER A 25 -14.43 -0.96 47.31
N ARG A 26 -14.35 -0.03 46.36
CA ARG A 26 -14.68 -0.35 44.96
C ARG A 26 -13.72 -1.46 44.49
N PRO A 27 -14.17 -2.51 43.79
CA PRO A 27 -13.25 -3.46 43.18
C PRO A 27 -12.32 -2.67 42.25
N GLY A 28 -11.03 -2.81 42.47
CA GLY A 28 -10.01 -2.05 41.75
C GLY A 28 -10.19 -2.20 40.25
N TYR A 29 -10.15 -1.07 39.55
CA TYR A 29 -9.87 -1.07 38.13
C TYR A 29 -8.46 -1.63 37.97
N GLN A 30 -8.35 -2.93 37.67
CA GLN A 30 -7.12 -3.52 37.22
C GLN A 30 -6.84 -2.90 35.84
N PRO A 31 -5.74 -2.15 35.65
CA PRO A 31 -5.39 -1.73 34.31
C PRO A 31 -5.26 -3.00 33.47
N ARG A 32 -6.01 -3.06 32.35
CA ARG A 32 -5.81 -4.12 31.36
C ARG A 32 -4.31 -4.22 31.15
N SER A 33 -3.74 -5.39 31.43
CA SER A 33 -2.36 -5.69 31.08
C SER A 33 -2.14 -5.16 29.68
N SER A 34 -1.22 -4.21 29.53
CA SER A 34 -0.81 -3.79 28.20
C SER A 34 -0.33 -5.07 27.55
N MET A 35 -1.12 -5.63 26.64
CA MET A 35 -0.68 -6.77 25.85
C MET A 35 0.63 -6.29 25.24
N ASN A 36 1.73 -6.89 25.70
CA ASN A 36 3.06 -6.54 25.30
C ASN A 36 3.14 -6.91 23.82
N LYS A 37 2.67 -5.99 22.95
CA LYS A 37 2.67 -6.18 21.50
C LYS A 37 4.14 -6.26 21.15
N LYS A 38 4.64 -7.50 21.00
CA LYS A 38 6.02 -7.76 20.63
C LYS A 38 6.36 -6.86 19.46
N ARG A 39 7.41 -6.07 19.63
CA ARG A 39 7.88 -5.15 18.59
C ARG A 39 8.22 -6.01 17.38
N TYR A 40 7.56 -5.76 16.25
CA TYR A 40 7.92 -6.41 15.00
C TYR A 40 9.37 -6.03 14.66
N VAL A 41 10.20 -7.05 14.49
CA VAL A 41 11.57 -6.93 14.02
C VAL A 41 11.60 -7.63 12.66
N PRO A 42 11.77 -6.87 11.55
CA PRO A 42 11.83 -7.46 10.22
C PRO A 42 13.02 -8.40 10.10
N ASP A 43 12.82 -9.60 9.53
CA ASP A 43 13.92 -10.43 9.05
C ASP A 43 14.41 -9.88 7.71
N LEU A 44 15.51 -9.14 7.75
CA LEU A 44 16.09 -8.50 6.57
C LEU A 44 16.55 -9.52 5.52
N ARG A 45 17.02 -10.70 5.97
CA ARG A 45 17.50 -11.74 5.05
C ARG A 45 16.33 -12.38 4.30
N GLU A 46 15.22 -12.65 5.00
CA GLU A 46 13.99 -13.14 4.36
C GLU A 46 13.50 -12.14 3.30
N LEU A 47 13.46 -10.85 3.65
CA LEU A 47 12.98 -9.79 2.76
C LEU A 47 13.86 -9.63 1.52
N GLN A 48 15.18 -9.62 1.68
CA GLN A 48 16.14 -9.55 0.56
C GLN A 48 16.00 -10.76 -0.35
N SER A 49 16.00 -11.97 0.22
CA SER A 49 15.85 -13.20 -0.55
C SER A 49 14.53 -13.26 -1.33
N LEU A 50 13.44 -12.69 -0.78
CA LEU A 50 12.17 -12.59 -1.49
C LEU A 50 12.24 -11.58 -2.64
N ALA A 51 12.89 -10.43 -2.42
CA ALA A 51 13.06 -9.41 -3.46
C ALA A 51 13.94 -9.89 -4.63
N GLU A 52 14.98 -10.70 -4.37
CA GLU A 52 15.80 -11.35 -5.41
C GLU A 52 14.99 -12.34 -6.25
N ARG A 53 14.17 -13.18 -5.60
CA ARG A 53 13.26 -14.11 -6.32
C ARG A 53 12.24 -13.34 -7.15
N ASN A 54 11.71 -12.26 -6.61
CA ASN A 54 10.78 -11.40 -7.34
C ASN A 54 11.45 -10.76 -8.55
N TYR A 55 12.73 -10.39 -8.47
CA TYR A 55 13.48 -9.87 -9.60
C TYR A 55 13.61 -10.90 -10.71
N ALA A 56 14.11 -12.10 -10.40
CA ALA A 56 14.25 -13.17 -11.39
C ALA A 56 12.91 -13.50 -12.07
N ALA A 57 11.84 -13.56 -11.29
CA ALA A 57 10.49 -13.79 -11.79
C ALA A 57 9.96 -12.62 -12.64
N ALA A 58 10.19 -11.37 -12.23
CA ALA A 58 9.74 -10.20 -12.99
C ALA A 58 10.50 -10.03 -14.32
N CYS A 59 11.80 -10.35 -14.35
CA CYS A 59 12.57 -10.38 -15.59
C CYS A 59 11.97 -11.34 -16.63
N GLY A 60 11.46 -12.50 -16.19
CA GLY A 60 10.77 -13.44 -17.09
C GLY A 60 9.43 -12.94 -17.64
N LEU A 61 8.90 -11.82 -17.13
CA LEU A 61 7.72 -11.18 -17.69
C LEU A 61 8.07 -10.19 -18.82
N LEU A 62 9.32 -9.74 -18.89
CA LEU A 62 9.78 -8.81 -19.91
C LEU A 62 10.15 -9.57 -21.18
N ALA A 63 10.17 -8.87 -22.30
CA ALA A 63 10.81 -9.39 -23.51
C ALA A 63 12.34 -9.29 -23.36
N ASP A 64 13.09 -10.04 -24.16
CA ASP A 64 14.56 -10.00 -24.15
C ASP A 64 15.08 -8.58 -24.46
N GLU A 65 14.36 -7.86 -25.32
CA GLU A 65 14.56 -6.45 -25.61
C GLU A 65 13.24 -5.69 -25.36
N TYR A 66 13.35 -4.55 -24.69
CA TYR A 66 12.20 -3.68 -24.40
C TYR A 66 12.62 -2.21 -24.36
N GLN A 67 11.69 -1.34 -24.69
CA GLN A 67 11.84 0.11 -24.65
C GLN A 67 10.75 0.74 -23.78
N GLN A 68 11.00 1.98 -23.37
CA GLN A 68 9.99 2.75 -22.65
C GLN A 68 8.74 2.91 -23.52
N GLY A 69 7.57 2.61 -22.95
CA GLY A 69 6.28 2.64 -23.65
C GLY A 69 5.82 1.29 -24.19
N ASP A 70 6.68 0.27 -24.20
CA ASP A 70 6.28 -1.07 -24.63
C ASP A 70 5.20 -1.64 -23.72
N VAL A 71 4.23 -2.33 -24.33
CA VAL A 71 3.09 -2.94 -23.64
C VAL A 71 2.99 -4.41 -24.03
N ARG A 72 2.86 -5.28 -23.03
CA ARG A 72 2.52 -6.69 -23.20
C ARG A 72 1.20 -6.98 -22.52
N GLN A 73 0.40 -7.87 -23.12
CA GLN A 73 -0.86 -8.31 -22.51
C GLN A 73 -0.69 -9.73 -21.96
N LEU A 74 -1.26 -9.94 -20.79
CA LEU A 74 -1.17 -11.16 -20.02
C LEU A 74 -2.59 -11.56 -19.62
N THR A 75 -3.01 -12.76 -20.00
CA THR A 75 -4.26 -13.35 -19.51
C THR A 75 -3.93 -14.37 -18.45
N LEU A 76 -4.50 -14.21 -17.26
CA LEU A 76 -4.39 -15.14 -16.14
C LEU A 76 -5.66 -15.98 -16.03
N GLY A 77 -5.52 -17.30 -16.12
CA GLY A 77 -6.62 -18.26 -15.97
C GLY A 77 -7.76 -18.04 -16.96
N GLU A 78 -9.00 -18.08 -16.48
CA GLU A 78 -10.22 -18.10 -17.31
C GLU A 78 -10.79 -16.72 -17.67
N GLY A 79 -10.02 -15.63 -17.53
CA GLY A 79 -10.48 -14.32 -18.03
C GLY A 79 -9.94 -13.07 -17.36
N LEU A 80 -8.92 -13.16 -16.50
CA LEU A 80 -8.31 -11.95 -15.94
C LEU A 80 -7.24 -11.43 -16.88
N ASN A 81 -7.52 -10.31 -17.56
CA ASN A 81 -6.58 -9.67 -18.46
C ASN A 81 -5.79 -8.58 -17.73
N PHE A 82 -4.49 -8.52 -17.98
CA PHE A 82 -3.56 -7.54 -17.44
C PHE A 82 -2.69 -6.98 -18.56
N SER A 83 -2.42 -5.68 -18.52
CA SER A 83 -1.39 -5.05 -19.31
C SER A 83 -0.16 -4.79 -18.46
N VAL A 84 1.01 -5.15 -18.98
CA VAL A 84 2.32 -4.83 -18.41
C VAL A 84 2.97 -3.78 -19.32
N THR A 85 3.16 -2.57 -18.79
CA THR A 85 3.70 -1.43 -19.54
C THR A 85 5.03 -0.99 -18.96
N ILE A 86 6.03 -0.78 -19.81
CA ILE A 86 7.33 -0.22 -19.40
C ILE A 86 7.18 1.30 -19.22
N LEU A 87 7.22 1.79 -17.97
CA LEU A 87 7.12 3.21 -17.68
C LEU A 87 8.45 3.94 -17.87
N THR A 88 9.55 3.30 -17.49
CA THR A 88 10.90 3.85 -17.58
C THR A 88 11.88 2.70 -17.77
N ALA A 89 12.75 2.80 -18.76
CA ALA A 89 13.85 1.88 -19.00
C ALA A 89 15.16 2.65 -18.89
N ALA A 90 15.82 2.57 -17.74
CA ALA A 90 17.14 3.15 -17.51
C ALA A 90 18.19 2.04 -17.30
N PRO A 91 19.50 2.33 -17.46
CA PRO A 91 20.54 1.29 -17.46
C PRO A 91 20.56 0.40 -16.20
N TYR A 92 20.23 0.98 -15.04
CA TYR A 92 20.30 0.29 -13.75
C TYR A 92 18.92 0.06 -13.13
N THR A 93 17.87 0.70 -13.67
CA THR A 93 16.53 0.61 -13.10
C THR A 93 15.47 0.59 -14.19
N THR A 94 14.55 -0.36 -14.10
CA THR A 94 13.35 -0.41 -14.95
C THR A 94 12.10 -0.34 -14.09
N ASP A 95 11.17 0.55 -14.47
CA ASP A 95 9.85 0.65 -13.84
C ASP A 95 8.80 0.05 -14.77
N ILE A 96 8.05 -0.92 -14.25
CA ILE A 96 6.96 -1.59 -14.97
C ILE A 96 5.64 -1.34 -14.25
N LYS A 97 4.62 -1.00 -15.01
CA LYS A 97 3.26 -0.84 -14.53
C LYS A 97 2.44 -2.07 -14.91
N VAL A 98 1.74 -2.62 -13.95
CA VAL A 98 0.79 -3.71 -14.15
C VAL A 98 -0.60 -3.16 -13.92
N GLU A 99 -1.49 -3.35 -14.89
CA GLU A 99 -2.88 -2.88 -14.81
C GLU A 99 -3.86 -3.95 -15.25
N GLN A 100 -4.88 -4.20 -14.43
CA GLN A 100 -5.98 -5.08 -14.78
C GLN A 100 -6.89 -4.41 -15.81
N GLN A 101 -7.05 -5.07 -16.95
CA GLN A 101 -7.96 -4.70 -18.02
C GLN A 101 -9.34 -5.25 -17.70
N SER A 102 -10.20 -4.42 -17.09
CA SER A 102 -11.59 -4.77 -16.81
C SER A 102 -12.52 -3.60 -17.11
N ALA A 103 -13.80 -3.92 -17.37
CA ALA A 103 -14.85 -2.92 -17.53
C ALA A 103 -15.35 -2.34 -16.19
N ALA A 104 -14.77 -2.77 -15.06
CA ALA A 104 -15.11 -2.24 -13.75
C ALA A 104 -14.64 -0.77 -13.61
N ALA A 105 -15.16 -0.09 -12.59
CA ALA A 105 -14.68 1.25 -12.24
C ALA A 105 -13.19 1.23 -11.85
N ASP A 106 -12.47 2.32 -12.10
CA ASP A 106 -11.01 2.37 -11.93
C ASP A 106 -10.52 2.04 -10.52
N TYR A 107 -11.32 2.38 -9.49
CA TYR A 107 -11.00 2.06 -8.10
C TYR A 107 -11.12 0.57 -7.75
N LEU A 108 -11.75 -0.23 -8.62
CA LEU A 108 -11.85 -1.69 -8.46
C LEU A 108 -10.77 -2.43 -9.26
N LYS A 109 -10.00 -1.74 -10.11
CA LYS A 109 -8.96 -2.34 -10.94
C LYS A 109 -7.70 -2.52 -10.11
N SER A 110 -7.10 -3.70 -10.18
CA SER A 110 -5.75 -3.88 -9.66
C SER A 110 -4.75 -3.15 -10.54
N SER A 111 -4.03 -2.18 -9.98
CA SER A 111 -2.99 -1.41 -10.66
C SER A 111 -1.82 -1.21 -9.71
N PHE A 112 -0.60 -1.49 -10.14
CA PHE A 112 0.60 -1.29 -9.31
C PHE A 112 1.85 -1.10 -10.17
N VAL A 113 2.88 -0.48 -9.59
CA VAL A 113 4.18 -0.28 -10.25
C VAL A 113 5.25 -1.05 -9.52
N VAL A 114 6.05 -1.79 -10.28
CA VAL A 114 7.20 -2.56 -9.81
C VAL A 114 8.47 -1.92 -10.37
N ARG A 115 9.44 -1.70 -9.49
CA ARG A 115 10.78 -1.27 -9.86
C ARG A 115 11.74 -2.45 -9.80
N LEU A 116 12.52 -2.60 -10.84
CA LEU A 116 13.60 -3.57 -10.97
C LEU A 116 14.93 -2.82 -10.86
N TYR A 117 15.75 -3.19 -9.88
CA TYR A 117 17.14 -2.74 -9.74
C TYR A 117 18.05 -3.80 -10.35
N HIS A 118 18.71 -3.47 -11.45
CA HIS A 118 19.51 -4.43 -12.22
C HIS A 118 20.89 -4.68 -11.61
N ASP A 119 21.45 -3.69 -10.92
CA ASP A 119 22.72 -3.78 -10.22
C ASP A 119 22.61 -4.66 -8.96
N MET A 120 21.55 -4.48 -8.18
CA MET A 120 21.28 -5.24 -6.96
C MET A 120 20.48 -6.52 -7.23
N GLN A 121 19.94 -6.68 -8.43
CA GLN A 121 19.05 -7.78 -8.82
C GLN A 121 17.85 -7.92 -7.86
N LEU A 122 17.21 -6.79 -7.53
CA LEU A 122 16.07 -6.73 -6.61
C LEU A 122 14.84 -6.16 -7.31
N ALA A 123 13.68 -6.70 -6.99
CA ALA A 123 12.40 -6.13 -7.38
C ALA A 123 11.61 -5.69 -6.16
N GLU A 124 11.01 -4.51 -6.25
CA GLU A 124 10.08 -4.02 -5.26
C GLU A 124 8.86 -3.39 -5.91
N MET A 125 7.70 -3.60 -5.32
CA MET A 125 6.52 -2.82 -5.67
C MET A 125 6.62 -1.46 -4.99
N ILE A 126 6.61 -0.40 -5.81
CA ILE A 126 6.74 0.98 -5.35
C ILE A 126 5.41 1.68 -5.17
N SER A 127 4.33 1.27 -5.86
CA SER A 127 2.99 1.86 -5.69
C SER A 127 1.88 0.85 -6.00
N SER A 128 0.68 1.08 -5.45
CA SER A 128 -0.53 0.28 -5.70
C SER A 128 -1.79 1.15 -5.65
N GLN A 129 -2.70 0.98 -6.61
CA GLN A 129 -4.07 1.53 -6.67
C GLN A 129 -4.20 2.97 -6.16
N GLY A 130 -3.40 3.89 -6.71
CA GLY A 130 -3.47 5.31 -6.38
C GLY A 130 -2.81 5.72 -5.06
N LEU A 131 -2.20 4.80 -4.30
CA LEU A 131 -1.27 5.16 -3.23
C LEU A 131 0.09 5.52 -3.83
N GLU A 132 0.57 6.71 -3.49
CA GLU A 132 1.94 7.13 -3.79
C GLU A 132 2.98 6.28 -3.03
N ARG A 133 4.23 6.41 -3.47
CA ARG A 133 5.37 5.56 -3.14
C ARG A 133 5.42 5.11 -1.68
N PHE A 134 5.51 3.80 -1.46
CA PHE A 134 5.76 3.24 -0.12
C PHE A 134 7.10 3.75 0.42
N ALA A 135 7.07 4.50 1.53
CA ALA A 135 8.29 5.08 2.09
C ALA A 135 9.14 4.02 2.82
N ALA A 136 10.46 4.11 2.69
CA ALA A 136 11.41 3.19 3.30
C ALA A 136 11.51 3.33 4.84
N THR A 137 11.12 4.49 5.39
CA THR A 137 11.14 4.77 6.83
C THR A 137 10.08 5.83 7.13
N TYR A 138 9.26 5.61 8.16
CA TYR A 138 8.27 6.57 8.62
C TYR A 138 8.75 7.24 9.93
N GLU A 139 8.81 8.57 9.94
CA GLU A 139 9.12 9.34 11.15
C GLU A 139 8.13 9.00 12.28
N GLN A 140 8.65 8.91 13.50
CA GLN A 140 7.81 8.72 14.70
C GLN A 140 7.58 10.06 15.39
N PRO A 141 6.33 10.36 15.80
CA PRO A 141 5.17 9.47 15.87
C PRO A 141 4.47 9.29 14.52
N ASN A 142 4.22 8.04 14.10
CA ASN A 142 3.58 7.62 12.83
C ASN A 142 2.27 8.38 12.55
N PRO A 143 2.28 9.53 11.85
CA PRO A 143 1.11 10.39 11.74
C PRO A 143 0.10 9.81 10.73
N GLN A 144 0.57 8.95 9.84
CA GLN A 144 -0.19 8.32 8.75
C GLN A 144 -0.72 6.91 9.10
N MET A 145 -0.45 6.40 10.32
CA MET A 145 -0.89 5.10 10.83
C MET A 145 -0.47 3.86 10.00
N HIS A 146 0.63 3.93 9.26
CA HIS A 146 1.18 2.80 8.51
C HIS A 146 1.55 1.59 9.40
N GLN A 147 1.23 0.37 8.95
CA GLN A 147 1.54 -0.88 9.66
C GLN A 147 3.05 -1.20 9.56
N ARG A 148 3.62 -1.79 10.62
CA ARG A 148 5.06 -2.03 10.73
C ARG A 148 5.60 -3.08 9.75
N ASP A 149 4.74 -3.89 9.16
CA ASP A 149 5.05 -5.01 8.28
C ASP A 149 4.58 -4.78 6.83
N GLU A 150 4.17 -3.56 6.46
CA GLU A 150 3.70 -3.22 5.11
C GLU A 150 4.67 -3.67 4.02
N LYS A 151 5.96 -3.37 4.18
CA LYS A 151 6.98 -3.73 3.19
C LYS A 151 7.03 -5.25 2.96
N ARG A 152 6.85 -6.04 4.03
CA ARG A 152 6.79 -7.51 3.95
C ARG A 152 5.54 -7.95 3.21
N GLN A 153 4.38 -7.41 3.56
CA GLN A 153 3.11 -7.74 2.92
C GLN A 153 3.12 -7.41 1.42
N ILE A 154 3.65 -6.24 1.05
CA ILE A 154 3.77 -5.79 -0.34
C ILE A 154 4.71 -6.71 -1.13
N ASN A 155 5.85 -7.09 -0.55
CA ASN A 155 6.81 -7.96 -1.23
C ASN A 155 6.26 -9.39 -1.41
N HIS A 156 5.47 -9.89 -0.46
CA HIS A 156 4.73 -11.15 -0.61
C HIS A 156 3.62 -11.05 -1.65
N PHE A 157 2.87 -9.96 -1.67
CA PHE A 157 1.85 -9.73 -2.69
C PHE A 157 2.45 -9.78 -4.11
N LEU A 158 3.58 -9.09 -4.31
CA LEU A 158 4.31 -9.16 -5.57
C LEU A 158 4.73 -10.60 -5.90
N ALA A 159 5.29 -11.33 -4.93
CA ALA A 159 5.70 -12.71 -5.13
C ALA A 159 4.53 -13.62 -5.54
N ASP A 160 3.37 -13.48 -4.90
CA ASP A 160 2.19 -14.28 -5.21
C ASP A 160 1.59 -13.91 -6.56
N TRP A 161 1.59 -12.63 -6.92
CA TRP A 161 1.19 -12.20 -8.26
C TRP A 161 2.12 -12.74 -9.34
N LEU A 162 3.44 -12.67 -9.14
CA LEU A 162 4.42 -13.24 -10.07
C LEU A 162 4.24 -14.75 -10.22
N ARG A 163 4.05 -15.48 -9.10
CA ARG A 163 3.75 -16.91 -9.13
C ARG A 163 2.48 -17.21 -9.93
N LEU A 164 1.43 -16.41 -9.76
CA LEU A 164 0.20 -16.56 -10.52
C LEU A 164 0.45 -16.41 -12.03
N CYS A 165 1.29 -15.44 -12.41
CA CYS A 165 1.69 -15.23 -13.81
C CYS A 165 2.38 -16.46 -14.40
N PHE A 166 3.33 -17.08 -13.68
CA PHE A 166 4.01 -18.26 -14.19
C PHE A 166 3.14 -19.53 -14.24
N HIS A 167 2.20 -19.68 -13.31
CA HIS A 167 1.38 -20.90 -13.26
C HIS A 167 0.17 -20.87 -14.20
N ARG A 168 -0.38 -19.67 -14.47
CA ARG A 168 -1.67 -19.51 -15.17
C ARG A 168 -1.65 -18.44 -16.26
N GLY A 169 -0.49 -17.88 -16.55
CA GLY A 169 -0.35 -16.77 -17.49
C GLY A 169 -0.12 -17.22 -18.92
N HIS A 170 -0.89 -16.62 -19.82
CA HIS A 170 -0.69 -16.70 -21.27
C HIS A 170 -0.39 -15.29 -21.80
N TRP A 171 0.77 -15.15 -22.44
CA TRP A 171 1.20 -13.89 -23.05
C TRP A 171 0.57 -13.73 -24.42
N HIS A 172 0.16 -12.50 -24.72
CA HIS A 172 -0.33 -12.10 -26.02
C HIS A 172 0.55 -10.98 -26.56
N ASP A 173 0.99 -11.15 -27.80
CA ASP A 173 1.69 -10.09 -28.52
C ASP A 173 0.65 -9.04 -28.95
N VAL A 174 0.83 -7.81 -28.46
CA VAL A 174 -0.03 -6.70 -28.86
C VAL A 174 0.48 -6.18 -30.19
N ALA A 175 -0.26 -6.44 -31.26
CA ALA A 175 -0.12 -5.63 -32.46
C ALA A 175 -0.55 -4.21 -32.09
N ILE A 176 0.38 -3.25 -32.12
CA ILE A 176 0.11 -1.85 -31.84
C ILE A 176 -0.85 -1.33 -32.92
N SER A 177 -2.16 -1.34 -32.65
CA SER A 177 -3.12 -0.57 -33.43
C SER A 177 -3.05 0.87 -32.94
N THR A 178 -2.28 1.69 -33.64
CA THR A 178 -2.09 3.12 -33.38
C THR A 178 -3.40 3.90 -33.58
N SER A 179 -4.34 3.81 -32.64
CA SER A 179 -5.40 4.80 -32.50
C SER A 179 -4.86 5.92 -31.63
N GLY A 180 -4.41 7.00 -32.27
CA GLY A 180 -3.80 8.16 -31.63
C GLY A 180 -4.70 8.75 -30.54
N THR A 181 -4.32 8.53 -29.29
CA THR A 181 -4.80 9.30 -28.15
C THR A 181 -3.58 9.87 -27.46
N THR A 182 -3.30 11.15 -27.76
CA THR A 182 -2.28 11.95 -27.09
C THR A 182 -2.63 12.02 -25.60
N PHE A 183 -1.93 11.25 -24.77
CA PHE A 183 -1.98 11.41 -23.32
C PHE A 183 -0.94 12.45 -22.91
N GLU A 184 -1.43 13.66 -22.63
CA GLU A 184 -0.61 14.74 -22.11
C GLU A 184 -0.29 14.45 -20.62
N PHE A 185 0.96 14.08 -20.34
CA PHE A 185 1.44 13.84 -18.99
C PHE A 185 1.79 15.18 -18.33
N GLN A 186 0.86 15.72 -17.54
CA GLN A 186 1.12 16.94 -16.76
C GLN A 186 2.01 16.62 -15.55
N VAL A 187 3.31 16.88 -15.68
CA VAL A 187 4.25 16.93 -14.55
C VAL A 187 4.01 18.25 -13.81
N LYS A 188 3.33 18.21 -12.66
CA LYS A 188 3.30 19.36 -11.76
C LYS A 188 4.67 19.49 -11.08
N ARG A 189 5.35 20.58 -11.38
CA ARG A 189 6.57 21.04 -10.68
C ARG A 189 6.25 21.42 -9.24
#